data_AF-A0A2A5AGP9-F1
#
_entry.id   AF-A0A2A5AGP9-F1
#
_cell.length_a   1.000
_cell.length_b   1.000
_cell.length_c   1.000
_cell.angle_alpha   90.00
_cell.angle_beta   90.00
_cell.angle_gamma   90.00
#
_symmetry.space_group_name_H-M   'P 1'
#
loop_
_entity.id
_entity.type
_entity.pdbx_description
1 polymer ?
#
loop_
_entity_poly.entity_id
_entity_poly.type
_entity_poly.pdbx_seq_one_letter_code
_entity_poly.pdbx_strand_id
1 'polypeptide(L)'
;MKLLICLVLIFVGSIFSIDLIDFENMYKKKQFKKISNYGEKYPSKFNSKRGITILSKSNYLIKRYSQASQNCAKGVIEFEMKVCNKILKKIKKIDKAKYFFGLASYYMGQGDFKRAFEKFYDLLKLNTKNDKIRVKLTKMLFKSQKIGYTYEQLLEFKSQPKALSKINERFLIYKRNYTKMFTKSHRDPSEVPISALYYYLMFNPSNDKEKIQILREKIQKFSRYGNSEEEALWLANLLFFEEKYQESNQFLKEITKRLLSPESKLSKDSLQKKLDIKLNKREVKIVEKAVIKSRALARVPVTRLEYSESDFKNAKSFTDSLDLRPLDDSELALASSSNLEVLEEFHKAFQVRNNLKLSDYEERWLFRELDDAEDLLLDNEKTSEALEIYLETEKGKVLKEEYDELHEKILKRDRENSVMYEGELQRFNDLYNRQKGEKSKKIVLSSFVKKWEKTALAQDSNLISQGALNAYRKTDEGKQLAKRIYEIALELKLRPPNLDIGDDFLSERDWD
;
A
#
# COMPACT_ATOMS: atom_id res chain seq x y z
N MET A 1 8.85 57.33 22.73
CA MET A 1 9.03 56.15 21.85
C MET A 1 9.26 54.84 22.63
N LYS A 2 10.15 54.79 23.63
CA LYS A 2 10.41 53.56 24.43
C LYS A 2 9.20 53.05 25.24
N LEU A 3 8.35 53.95 25.76
CA LEU A 3 7.13 53.57 26.50
C LEU A 3 6.07 52.89 25.61
N LEU A 4 5.96 53.32 24.35
CA LEU A 4 5.01 52.77 23.38
C LEU A 4 5.43 51.35 22.95
N ILE A 5 6.73 51.09 22.86
CA ILE A 5 7.28 49.76 22.55
C ILE A 5 7.06 48.79 23.72
N CYS A 6 7.22 49.23 24.97
CA CYS A 6 6.86 48.40 26.13
C CYS A 6 5.36 48.12 26.22
N LEU A 7 4.50 49.10 25.92
CA LEU A 7 3.04 48.88 25.90
C LEU A 7 2.60 47.95 24.77
N VAL A 8 3.24 48.03 23.59
CA VAL A 8 2.98 47.09 22.48
C VAL A 8 3.55 45.70 22.80
N LEU A 9 4.70 45.58 23.48
CA LEU A 9 5.23 44.28 23.90
C LEU A 9 4.43 43.65 25.05
N ILE A 10 3.88 44.46 25.96
CA ILE A 10 2.95 43.99 26.99
C ILE A 10 1.61 43.62 26.36
N PHE A 11 1.11 44.37 25.37
CA PHE A 11 -0.10 43.98 24.61
C PHE A 11 0.13 42.72 23.79
N VAL A 12 1.31 42.52 23.17
CA VAL A 12 1.64 41.30 22.42
C VAL A 12 1.87 40.11 23.37
N GLY A 13 2.40 40.34 24.57
CA GLY A 13 2.53 39.33 25.64
C GLY A 13 1.21 38.99 26.34
N SER A 14 0.21 39.88 26.27
CA SER A 14 -1.15 39.68 26.81
C SER A 14 -2.19 39.38 25.73
N ILE A 15 -1.76 39.05 24.50
CA ILE A 15 -2.58 38.28 23.55
C ILE A 15 -2.68 36.85 24.11
N PHE A 16 -3.54 36.71 25.11
CA PHE A 16 -4.26 35.50 25.51
C PHE A 16 -3.40 34.26 25.74
N SER A 17 -2.70 34.21 26.87
CA SER A 17 -2.44 32.93 27.56
C SER A 17 -3.75 32.39 28.14
N ILE A 18 -4.66 31.96 27.27
CA ILE A 18 -5.86 31.20 27.68
C ILE A 18 -5.37 29.85 28.17
N ASP A 19 -5.71 29.55 29.42
CA ASP A 19 -5.34 28.31 30.08
C ASP A 19 -6.50 27.31 30.09
N LEU A 20 -6.22 26.09 30.54
CA LEU A 20 -7.22 25.02 30.57
C LEU A 20 -8.48 25.40 31.38
N ILE A 21 -8.29 26.18 32.46
CA ILE A 21 -9.36 26.69 33.32
C ILE A 21 -10.33 27.57 32.53
N ASP A 22 -9.81 28.41 31.62
CA ASP A 22 -10.65 29.25 30.78
C ASP A 22 -11.48 28.42 29.80
N PHE A 23 -10.91 27.37 29.23
CA PHE A 23 -11.66 26.45 28.36
C PHE A 23 -12.76 25.70 29.13
N GLU A 24 -12.53 25.35 30.40
CA GLU A 24 -13.57 24.78 31.26
C GLU A 24 -14.69 25.77 31.54
N ASN A 25 -14.35 27.01 31.84
CA ASN A 25 -15.32 28.07 32.08
C ASN A 25 -16.14 28.35 30.81
N MET A 26 -15.50 28.40 29.65
CA MET A 26 -16.18 28.49 28.35
C MET A 26 -17.10 27.29 28.11
N TYR A 27 -16.66 26.08 28.49
CA TYR A 27 -17.43 24.85 28.31
C TYR A 27 -18.69 24.84 29.18
N LYS A 28 -18.55 25.21 30.46
CA LYS A 28 -19.67 25.38 31.41
C LYS A 28 -20.66 26.43 30.89
N LYS A 29 -20.17 27.52 30.30
CA LYS A 29 -20.98 28.57 29.65
C LYS A 29 -21.52 28.17 28.26
N LYS A 30 -21.37 26.90 27.85
CA LYS A 30 -21.82 26.36 26.55
C LYS A 30 -21.24 27.09 25.32
N GLN A 31 -20.08 27.73 25.45
CA GLN A 31 -19.42 28.48 24.38
C GLN A 31 -18.63 27.56 23.43
N PHE A 32 -19.25 26.45 23.00
CA PHE A 32 -18.57 25.37 22.28
C PHE A 32 -17.95 25.80 20.95
N LYS A 33 -18.60 26.72 20.22
CA LYS A 33 -18.06 27.27 18.96
C LYS A 33 -16.76 28.06 19.19
N LYS A 34 -16.65 28.79 20.31
CA LYS A 34 -15.41 29.49 20.68
C LYS A 34 -14.30 28.48 20.96
N ILE A 35 -14.58 27.47 21.77
CA ILE A 35 -13.62 26.39 22.09
C ILE A 35 -13.12 25.71 20.80
N SER A 36 -14.04 25.36 19.90
CA SER A 36 -13.71 24.73 18.62
C SER A 36 -12.78 25.60 17.76
N ASN A 37 -13.10 26.89 17.62
CA ASN A 37 -12.27 27.84 16.87
C ASN A 37 -10.87 28.02 17.50
N TYR A 38 -10.79 28.05 18.85
CA TYR A 38 -9.52 28.08 19.55
C TYR A 38 -8.70 26.81 19.31
N GLY A 39 -9.32 25.63 19.35
CA GLY A 39 -8.65 24.37 19.06
C GLY A 39 -8.13 24.26 17.62
N GLU A 40 -8.82 24.84 16.64
CA GLU A 40 -8.34 24.90 15.26
C GLU A 40 -7.14 25.86 15.10
N LYS A 41 -7.11 26.96 15.86
CA LYS A 41 -6.05 27.98 15.77
C LYS A 41 -4.81 27.63 16.61
N TYR A 42 -5.01 26.99 17.76
CA TYR A 42 -3.97 26.69 18.76
C TYR A 42 -4.11 25.25 19.30
N PRO A 43 -3.90 24.23 18.45
CA PRO A 43 -4.14 22.83 18.83
C PRO A 43 -3.26 22.37 20.02
N SER A 44 -2.05 22.92 20.17
CA SER A 44 -1.13 22.58 21.27
C SER A 44 -1.70 22.87 22.66
N LYS A 45 -2.64 23.83 22.78
CA LYS A 45 -3.30 24.16 24.05
C LYS A 45 -4.24 23.06 24.55
N PHE A 46 -4.57 22.08 23.71
CA PHE A 46 -5.46 20.97 24.03
C PHE A 46 -4.72 19.63 24.09
N ASN A 47 -3.40 19.60 24.28
CA ASN A 47 -2.61 18.37 24.34
C ASN A 47 -2.73 17.57 25.65
N SER A 48 -3.51 18.04 26.63
CA SER A 48 -3.77 17.28 27.87
C SER A 48 -5.06 16.45 27.75
N LYS A 49 -5.16 15.34 28.50
CA LYS A 49 -6.37 14.49 28.58
C LYS A 49 -7.65 15.31 28.78
N ARG A 50 -7.60 16.31 29.67
CA ARG A 50 -8.73 17.19 29.99
C ARG A 50 -9.02 18.20 28.87
N GLY A 51 -7.98 18.77 28.25
CA GLY A 51 -8.11 19.62 27.07
C GLY A 51 -8.76 18.87 25.89
N ILE A 52 -8.26 17.69 25.54
CA ILE A 52 -8.83 16.83 24.49
C ILE A 52 -10.29 16.51 24.79
N THR A 53 -10.64 16.21 26.05
CA THR A 53 -12.03 15.95 26.44
C THR A 53 -12.93 17.13 26.10
N ILE A 54 -12.54 18.34 26.52
CA ILE A 54 -13.32 19.56 26.34
C ILE A 54 -13.47 19.88 24.84
N LEU A 55 -12.38 19.82 24.09
CA LEU A 55 -12.38 20.10 22.65
C LEU A 55 -13.22 19.08 21.88
N SER A 56 -13.06 17.79 22.18
CA SER A 56 -13.79 16.69 21.54
C SER A 56 -15.30 16.79 21.78
N LYS A 57 -15.71 16.97 23.05
CA LYS A 57 -17.13 17.15 23.39
C LYS A 57 -17.71 18.41 22.77
N SER A 58 -16.96 19.52 22.78
CA SER A 58 -17.41 20.77 22.17
C SER A 58 -17.66 20.60 20.67
N ASN A 59 -16.71 19.99 19.94
CA ASN A 59 -16.85 19.69 18.52
C ASN A 59 -18.03 18.75 18.23
N TYR A 60 -18.23 17.73 19.06
CA TYR A 60 -19.39 16.82 18.94
C TYR A 60 -20.71 17.58 19.11
N LEU A 61 -20.84 18.41 20.15
CA LEU A 61 -22.07 19.15 20.45
C LEU A 61 -22.46 20.16 19.36
N ILE A 62 -21.48 20.70 18.62
CA ILE A 62 -21.73 21.60 17.47
C ILE A 62 -21.70 20.87 16.13
N LYS A 63 -21.80 19.54 16.12
CA LYS A 63 -21.84 18.68 14.93
C LYS A 63 -20.60 18.77 14.01
N ARG A 64 -19.46 19.20 14.53
CA ARG A 64 -18.14 19.13 13.86
C ARG A 64 -17.54 17.73 14.03
N TYR A 65 -18.24 16.73 13.49
CA TYR A 65 -17.94 15.31 13.72
C TYR A 65 -16.55 14.86 13.26
N SER A 66 -16.03 15.41 12.16
CA SER A 66 -14.67 15.10 11.70
C SER A 66 -13.61 15.55 12.71
N GLN A 67 -13.73 16.77 13.25
CA GLN A 67 -12.82 17.29 14.26
C GLN A 67 -13.00 16.55 15.59
N ALA A 68 -14.25 16.23 15.97
CA ALA A 68 -14.51 15.44 17.17
C ALA A 68 -13.86 14.06 17.08
N SER A 69 -13.94 13.40 15.92
CA SER A 69 -13.34 12.08 15.69
C SER A 69 -11.81 12.15 15.70
N GLN A 70 -11.22 13.14 15.04
CA GLN A 70 -9.76 13.35 15.06
C GLN A 70 -9.23 13.55 16.49
N ASN A 71 -9.89 14.41 17.28
CA ASN A 71 -9.49 14.65 18.67
C ASN A 71 -9.74 13.44 19.57
N CYS A 72 -10.83 12.70 19.34
CA CYS A 72 -11.12 11.49 20.12
C CYS A 72 -10.15 10.35 19.77
N ALA A 73 -9.72 10.21 18.53
CA ALA A 73 -8.68 9.24 18.15
C ALA A 73 -7.41 9.50 18.96
N LYS A 74 -6.97 10.76 19.00
CA LYS A 74 -5.88 11.20 19.87
C LYS A 74 -6.13 10.83 21.33
N GLY A 75 -7.31 11.12 21.86
CA GLY A 75 -7.68 10.81 23.24
C GLY A 75 -7.69 9.31 23.58
N VAL A 76 -8.03 8.45 22.62
CA VAL A 76 -8.07 6.99 22.81
C VAL A 76 -6.69 6.37 22.68
N ILE A 77 -5.91 6.83 21.69
CA ILE A 77 -4.61 6.26 21.36
C ILE A 77 -3.54 6.75 22.35
N GLU A 78 -3.53 8.05 22.70
CA GLU A 78 -2.50 8.62 23.57
C GLU A 78 -2.87 8.64 25.06
N PHE A 79 -4.17 8.61 25.43
CA PHE A 79 -4.62 8.83 26.82
C PHE A 79 -5.69 7.86 27.32
N GLU A 80 -6.05 6.85 26.52
CA GLU A 80 -6.97 5.77 26.87
C GLU A 80 -8.35 6.24 27.34
N MET A 81 -8.86 7.29 26.71
CA MET A 81 -10.06 7.97 27.17
C MET A 81 -11.34 7.18 26.82
N LYS A 82 -11.92 6.48 27.81
CA LYS A 82 -13.23 5.81 27.68
C LYS A 82 -14.35 6.73 27.14
N VAL A 83 -14.31 8.02 27.49
CA VAL A 83 -15.25 9.04 26.99
C VAL A 83 -15.11 9.25 25.48
N CYS A 84 -13.87 9.28 24.97
CA CYS A 84 -13.60 9.42 23.55
C CYS A 84 -14.04 8.18 22.77
N ASN A 85 -13.84 6.97 23.30
CA ASN A 85 -14.41 5.74 22.73
C ASN A 85 -15.93 5.84 22.54
N LYS A 86 -16.66 6.28 23.58
CA LYS A 86 -18.12 6.49 23.48
C LYS A 86 -18.51 7.51 22.42
N ILE A 87 -17.74 8.58 22.25
CA ILE A 87 -18.00 9.60 21.22
C ILE A 87 -17.73 9.04 19.82
N LEU A 88 -16.61 8.34 19.61
CA LEU A 88 -16.27 7.70 18.33
C LEU A 88 -17.37 6.74 17.88
N LYS A 89 -17.83 5.85 18.77
CA LYS A 89 -18.95 4.93 18.48
C LYS A 89 -20.23 5.68 18.05
N LYS A 90 -20.56 6.77 18.74
CA LYS A 90 -21.73 7.60 18.39
C LYS A 90 -21.56 8.25 17.01
N ILE A 91 -20.39 8.82 16.73
CA ILE A 91 -20.14 9.46 15.43
C ILE A 91 -20.15 8.42 14.31
N LYS A 92 -19.53 7.25 14.49
CA LYS A 92 -19.52 6.15 13.50
C LYS A 92 -20.94 5.75 13.10
N LYS A 93 -21.88 5.70 14.06
CA LYS A 93 -23.30 5.42 13.82
C LYS A 93 -24.06 6.59 13.15
N ILE A 94 -23.72 7.84 13.48
CA ILE A 94 -24.41 9.02 12.94
C ILE A 94 -23.93 9.37 11.53
N ASP A 95 -22.61 9.41 11.32
CA ASP A 95 -21.96 9.85 10.08
C ASP A 95 -20.60 9.15 9.92
N LYS A 96 -20.64 7.94 9.36
CA LYS A 96 -19.46 7.11 9.09
C LYS A 96 -18.41 7.83 8.23
N ALA A 97 -18.84 8.69 7.31
CA ALA A 97 -17.92 9.44 6.46
C ALA A 97 -17.11 10.48 7.26
N LYS A 98 -17.75 11.20 8.20
CA LYS A 98 -17.04 12.13 9.08
C LYS A 98 -16.16 11.42 10.09
N TYR A 99 -16.58 10.26 10.58
CA TYR A 99 -15.78 9.39 11.43
C TYR A 99 -14.46 9.02 10.73
N PHE A 100 -14.54 8.39 9.56
CA PHE A 100 -13.36 8.00 8.78
C PHE A 100 -12.50 9.21 8.39
N PHE A 101 -13.11 10.34 8.01
CA PHE A 101 -12.33 11.52 7.64
C PHE A 101 -11.52 12.08 8.82
N GLY A 102 -12.08 12.01 10.03
CA GLY A 102 -11.42 12.40 11.26
C GLY A 102 -10.26 11.47 11.63
N LEU A 103 -10.47 10.15 11.54
CA LEU A 103 -9.41 9.16 11.76
C LEU A 103 -8.26 9.31 10.77
N ALA A 104 -8.58 9.39 9.47
CA ALA A 104 -7.58 9.60 8.42
C ALA A 104 -6.76 10.87 8.64
N SER A 105 -7.41 11.95 9.12
CA SER A 105 -6.73 13.21 9.45
C SER A 105 -5.86 13.11 10.69
N TYR A 106 -6.20 12.27 11.66
CA TYR A 106 -5.36 11.98 12.83
C TYR A 106 -4.10 11.23 12.40
N TYR A 107 -4.24 10.09 11.72
CA TYR A 107 -3.10 9.29 11.27
C TYR A 107 -2.14 10.07 10.35
N MET A 108 -2.69 10.83 9.40
CA MET A 108 -1.90 11.73 8.55
C MET A 108 -1.14 12.81 9.36
N GLY A 109 -1.68 13.22 10.51
CA GLY A 109 -1.06 14.16 11.43
C GLY A 109 0.10 13.55 12.22
N GLN A 110 0.02 12.25 12.53
CA GLN A 110 1.07 11.48 13.22
C GLN A 110 2.15 10.95 12.28
N GLY A 111 1.94 11.02 10.97
CA GLY A 111 2.86 10.44 9.98
C GLY A 111 2.58 8.97 9.67
N ASP A 112 1.53 8.38 10.26
CA ASP A 112 1.02 7.06 9.91
C ASP A 112 0.25 7.15 8.58
N PHE A 113 0.99 7.13 7.49
CA PHE A 113 0.43 7.33 6.15
C PHE A 113 -0.30 6.09 5.62
N LYS A 114 0.03 4.87 6.09
CA LYS A 114 -0.66 3.62 5.71
C LYS A 114 -2.13 3.67 6.16
N ARG A 115 -2.36 3.82 7.47
CA ARG A 115 -3.71 3.89 8.05
C ARG A 115 -4.50 5.10 7.57
N ALA A 116 -3.82 6.22 7.34
CA ALA A 116 -4.45 7.39 6.73
C ALA A 116 -4.93 7.11 5.29
N PHE A 117 -4.15 6.39 4.49
CA PHE A 117 -4.48 6.06 3.12
C PHE A 117 -5.74 5.21 3.05
N GLU A 118 -5.78 4.11 3.80
CA GLU A 118 -6.90 3.16 3.81
C GLU A 118 -8.23 3.88 4.04
N LYS A 119 -8.30 4.72 5.08
CA LYS A 119 -9.50 5.51 5.38
C LYS A 119 -9.85 6.53 4.30
N PHE A 120 -8.87 7.23 3.71
CA PHE A 120 -9.16 8.17 2.62
C PHE A 120 -9.58 7.46 1.33
N TYR A 121 -9.04 6.28 1.05
CA TYR A 121 -9.39 5.47 -0.11
C TYR A 121 -10.82 4.94 -0.02
N ASP A 122 -11.23 4.41 1.13
CA ASP A 122 -12.61 3.98 1.35
C ASP A 122 -13.60 5.14 1.22
N LEU A 123 -13.23 6.32 1.73
CA LEU A 123 -14.02 7.55 1.55
C LEU A 123 -14.14 7.99 0.08
N LEU A 124 -13.10 7.80 -0.73
CA LEU A 124 -13.16 8.07 -2.17
C LEU A 124 -14.13 7.13 -2.88
N LYS A 125 -14.18 5.84 -2.50
CA LYS A 125 -15.13 4.86 -3.06
C LYS A 125 -16.58 5.23 -2.75
N LEU A 126 -16.84 5.67 -1.51
CA LEU A 126 -18.17 6.09 -1.08
C LEU A 126 -18.62 7.42 -1.71
N ASN A 127 -17.69 8.26 -2.16
CA ASN A 127 -18.00 9.58 -2.69
C ASN A 127 -16.96 10.05 -3.73
N THR A 128 -17.06 9.50 -4.93
CA THR A 128 -16.09 9.64 -6.05
C THR A 128 -15.83 11.09 -6.52
N LYS A 129 -16.55 12.09 -5.99
CA LYS A 129 -16.45 13.51 -6.35
C LYS A 129 -16.00 14.44 -5.22
N ASN A 130 -15.59 13.94 -4.06
CA ASN A 130 -15.19 14.83 -2.98
C ASN A 130 -13.74 15.31 -3.15
N ASP A 131 -13.58 16.48 -3.79
CA ASP A 131 -12.28 17.15 -3.97
C ASP A 131 -11.50 17.32 -2.67
N LYS A 132 -12.17 17.46 -1.52
CA LYS A 132 -11.51 17.57 -0.22
C LYS A 132 -10.77 16.29 0.17
N ILE A 133 -11.36 15.13 -0.10
CA ILE A 133 -10.75 13.82 0.18
C ILE A 133 -9.57 13.61 -0.77
N ARG A 134 -9.77 13.87 -2.06
CA ARG A 134 -8.70 13.76 -3.06
C ARG A 134 -7.52 14.67 -2.72
N VAL A 135 -7.76 15.93 -2.33
CA VAL A 135 -6.70 16.86 -1.88
C VAL A 135 -5.92 16.30 -0.69
N LYS A 136 -6.60 15.67 0.27
CA LYS A 136 -5.93 15.06 1.43
C LYS A 136 -5.08 13.87 1.03
N LEU A 137 -5.63 12.98 0.19
CA LEU A 137 -4.94 11.82 -0.31
C LEU A 137 -3.72 12.20 -1.18
N THR A 138 -3.84 13.20 -2.06
CA THR A 138 -2.69 13.75 -2.82
C THR A 138 -1.61 14.31 -1.88
N LYS A 139 -2.00 15.06 -0.84
CA LYS A 139 -1.03 15.58 0.15
C LYS A 139 -0.31 14.48 0.92
N MET A 140 -1.03 13.41 1.23
CA MET A 140 -0.50 12.29 1.98
C MET A 140 0.45 11.45 1.13
N LEU A 141 0.06 11.06 -0.09
CA LEU A 141 0.95 10.41 -1.06
C LEU A 141 2.23 11.22 -1.30
N PHE A 142 2.10 12.55 -1.37
CA PHE A 142 3.26 13.43 -1.53
C PHE A 142 4.18 13.38 -0.30
N LYS A 143 3.61 13.38 0.91
CA LYS A 143 4.38 13.30 2.16
C LYS A 143 5.04 11.93 2.38
N SER A 144 4.41 10.85 1.92
CA SER A 144 4.99 9.50 1.93
C SER A 144 5.95 9.23 0.75
N GLN A 145 6.34 10.28 0.01
CA GLN A 145 7.28 10.21 -1.12
C GLN A 145 6.81 9.30 -2.27
N LYS A 146 5.52 9.02 -2.36
CA LYS A 146 4.90 8.24 -3.44
C LYS A 146 4.61 9.14 -4.64
N ILE A 147 5.69 9.60 -5.30
CA ILE A 147 5.66 10.68 -6.31
C ILE A 147 4.77 10.30 -7.52
N GLY A 148 4.85 9.06 -8.02
CA GLY A 148 4.06 8.62 -9.17
C GLY A 148 2.56 8.62 -8.90
N TYR A 149 2.15 7.98 -7.82
CA TYR A 149 0.75 7.98 -7.38
C TYR A 149 0.24 9.40 -7.09
N THR A 150 1.08 10.26 -6.50
CA THR A 150 0.72 11.67 -6.28
C THR A 150 0.42 12.40 -7.58
N TYR A 151 1.25 12.22 -8.61
CA TYR A 151 1.05 12.85 -9.91
C TYR A 151 -0.23 12.36 -10.58
N GLU A 152 -0.49 11.05 -10.56
CA GLU A 152 -1.73 10.48 -11.11
C GLU A 152 -2.97 11.07 -10.43
N GLN A 153 -2.93 11.29 -9.12
CA GLN A 153 -4.02 11.97 -8.41
C GLN A 153 -4.17 13.44 -8.78
N LEU A 154 -3.07 14.15 -9.11
CA LEU A 154 -3.14 15.53 -9.60
C LEU A 154 -3.85 15.61 -10.95
N LEU A 155 -3.70 14.60 -11.81
CA LEU A 155 -4.34 14.53 -13.13
C LEU A 155 -5.86 14.29 -13.06
N GLU A 156 -6.36 13.75 -11.95
CA GLU A 156 -7.79 13.51 -11.76
C GLU A 156 -8.60 14.79 -11.47
N PHE A 157 -7.92 15.90 -11.15
CA PHE A 157 -8.58 17.19 -10.94
C PHE A 157 -8.84 17.91 -12.27
N LYS A 158 -10.09 18.34 -12.49
CA LYS A 158 -10.45 19.19 -13.65
C LYS A 158 -9.74 20.55 -13.63
N SER A 159 -9.59 21.12 -12.43
CA SER A 159 -8.83 22.35 -12.18
C SER A 159 -8.01 22.18 -10.92
N GLN A 160 -6.77 22.68 -10.94
CA GLN A 160 -5.83 22.46 -9.84
C GLN A 160 -6.29 23.21 -8.57
N PRO A 161 -6.55 22.52 -7.45
CA PRO A 161 -6.98 23.17 -6.22
C PRO A 161 -5.88 24.08 -5.65
N LYS A 162 -6.24 25.29 -5.20
CA LYS A 162 -5.31 26.20 -4.49
C LYS A 162 -4.58 25.52 -3.33
N ALA A 163 -5.26 24.60 -2.64
CA ALA A 163 -4.71 23.85 -1.52
C ALA A 163 -3.51 22.94 -1.89
N LEU A 164 -3.28 22.69 -3.19
CA LEU A 164 -2.21 21.86 -3.74
C LEU A 164 -1.15 22.69 -4.50
N SER A 165 -1.23 24.03 -4.52
CA SER A 165 -0.32 24.87 -5.32
C SER A 165 1.16 24.58 -5.09
N LYS A 166 1.59 24.49 -3.83
CA LYS A 166 2.98 24.16 -3.47
C LYS A 166 3.43 22.77 -3.93
N ILE A 167 2.52 21.80 -3.90
CA ILE A 167 2.81 20.44 -4.41
C ILE A 167 2.98 20.51 -5.92
N ASN A 168 2.08 21.23 -6.62
CA ASN A 168 2.18 21.43 -8.06
C ASN A 168 3.47 22.15 -8.47
N GLU A 169 3.89 23.21 -7.75
CA GLU A 169 5.17 23.89 -7.96
C GLU A 169 6.35 22.94 -7.83
N ARG A 170 6.37 22.09 -6.80
CA ARG A 170 7.39 21.06 -6.65
C ARG A 170 7.38 20.04 -7.79
N PHE A 171 6.20 19.64 -8.27
CA PHE A 171 6.10 18.77 -9.45
C PHE A 171 6.66 19.43 -10.72
N LEU A 172 6.47 20.74 -10.90
CA LEU A 172 7.08 21.45 -12.03
C LEU A 172 8.62 21.45 -11.94
N ILE A 173 9.18 21.52 -10.73
CA ILE A 173 10.62 21.36 -10.50
C ILE A 173 11.07 19.94 -10.83
N TYR A 174 10.36 18.91 -10.34
CA TYR A 174 10.63 17.50 -10.68
C TYR A 174 10.61 17.29 -12.19
N LYS A 175 9.54 17.73 -12.87
CA LYS A 175 9.42 17.68 -14.33
C LYS A 175 10.63 18.31 -15.00
N ARG A 176 11.02 19.53 -14.62
CA ARG A 176 12.20 20.21 -15.18
C ARG A 176 13.48 19.44 -14.95
N ASN A 177 13.68 18.88 -13.75
CA ASN A 177 14.89 18.13 -13.41
C ASN A 177 14.99 16.81 -14.21
N TYR A 178 13.90 16.03 -14.26
CA TYR A 178 13.86 14.81 -15.06
C TYR A 178 14.03 15.13 -16.55
N THR A 179 13.35 16.14 -17.08
CA THR A 179 13.56 16.59 -18.47
C THR A 179 15.01 17.01 -18.72
N LYS A 180 15.67 17.73 -17.78
CA LYS A 180 17.08 18.10 -17.89
C LYS A 180 18.03 16.89 -17.91
N MET A 181 17.74 15.83 -17.14
CA MET A 181 18.55 14.60 -17.18
C MET A 181 18.59 13.97 -18.58
N PHE A 182 17.54 14.18 -19.37
CA PHE A 182 17.46 13.71 -20.76
C PHE A 182 17.95 14.73 -21.79
N THR A 183 17.97 16.03 -21.49
CA THR A 183 18.42 17.07 -22.45
C THR A 183 19.88 17.50 -22.30
N LYS A 184 20.52 17.28 -21.14
CA LYS A 184 21.83 17.91 -20.83
C LYS A 184 23.07 17.01 -20.93
N SER A 185 22.96 15.82 -21.50
CA SER A 185 24.12 14.97 -21.82
C SER A 185 23.65 13.87 -22.76
N HIS A 186 24.49 13.46 -23.70
CA HIS A 186 24.32 12.28 -24.57
C HIS A 186 24.35 10.98 -23.75
N ARG A 187 23.49 10.87 -22.74
CA ARG A 187 23.30 9.64 -21.97
C ARG A 187 22.38 8.76 -22.78
N ASP A 188 22.88 7.59 -23.14
CA ASP A 188 22.05 6.51 -23.65
C ASP A 188 20.86 6.33 -22.67
N PRO A 189 19.59 6.39 -23.14
CA PRO A 189 18.44 6.14 -22.28
C PRO A 189 18.51 4.78 -21.58
N SER A 190 19.35 3.85 -22.06
CA SER A 190 19.70 2.59 -21.41
C SER A 190 20.43 2.75 -20.06
N GLU A 191 21.07 3.88 -19.78
CA GLU A 191 21.80 4.17 -18.52
C GLU A 191 20.94 4.90 -17.48
N VAL A 192 19.76 5.38 -17.85
CA VAL A 192 18.89 6.15 -16.94
C VAL A 192 18.04 5.23 -16.05
N PRO A 193 17.84 5.52 -14.75
CA PRO A 193 16.96 4.73 -13.89
C PRO A 193 15.54 4.59 -14.45
N ILE A 194 14.91 3.42 -14.27
CA ILE A 194 13.57 3.09 -14.78
C ILE A 194 12.54 4.15 -14.34
N SER A 195 12.55 4.52 -13.06
CA SER A 195 11.65 5.53 -12.50
C SER A 195 11.81 6.90 -13.17
N ALA A 196 13.05 7.34 -13.41
CA ALA A 196 13.33 8.61 -14.07
C ALA A 196 12.84 8.63 -15.54
N LEU A 197 13.01 7.50 -16.25
CA LEU A 197 12.53 7.33 -17.63
C LEU A 197 11.00 7.28 -17.69
N TYR A 198 10.35 6.55 -16.78
CA TYR A 198 8.89 6.54 -16.66
C TYR A 198 8.33 7.92 -16.35
N TYR A 199 8.87 8.63 -15.37
CA TYR A 199 8.40 9.97 -15.02
C TYR A 199 8.61 10.98 -16.14
N TYR A 200 9.72 10.90 -16.88
CA TYR A 200 9.93 11.72 -18.06
C TYR A 200 8.81 11.52 -19.10
N LEU A 201 8.45 10.27 -19.39
CA LEU A 201 7.39 9.92 -20.34
C LEU A 201 6.00 10.33 -19.83
N MET A 202 5.72 10.18 -18.52
CA MET A 202 4.50 10.67 -17.89
C MET A 202 4.35 12.20 -18.02
N PHE A 203 5.44 12.94 -17.82
CA PHE A 203 5.42 14.40 -17.86
C PHE A 203 5.45 14.98 -19.27
N ASN A 204 5.98 14.22 -20.23
CA ASN A 204 6.11 14.59 -21.62
C ASN A 204 5.57 13.43 -22.45
N PRO A 205 4.23 13.29 -22.56
CA PRO A 205 3.60 12.28 -23.39
C PRO A 205 3.75 12.65 -24.87
N SER A 206 4.99 12.76 -25.34
CA SER A 206 5.35 12.66 -26.74
C SER A 206 5.45 11.17 -27.08
N ASN A 207 5.03 10.79 -28.28
CA ASN A 207 5.06 9.41 -28.78
C ASN A 207 6.52 8.99 -29.12
N ASP A 208 7.43 9.18 -28.17
CA ASP A 208 8.85 8.91 -28.26
C ASP A 208 9.07 7.39 -28.14
N LYS A 209 8.76 6.71 -29.25
CA LYS A 209 8.72 5.25 -29.37
C LYS A 209 10.01 4.60 -28.89
N GLU A 210 11.15 5.25 -29.11
CA GLU A 210 12.47 4.78 -28.68
C GLU A 210 12.56 4.71 -27.15
N LYS A 211 12.22 5.79 -26.44
CA LYS A 211 12.26 5.81 -24.96
C LYS A 211 11.21 4.90 -24.34
N ILE A 212 10.04 4.75 -24.97
CA ILE A 212 9.01 3.81 -24.53
C ILE A 212 9.50 2.36 -24.69
N GLN A 213 10.13 2.03 -25.82
CA GLN A 213 10.68 0.70 -26.07
C GLN A 213 11.81 0.38 -25.09
N ILE A 214 12.73 1.31 -24.84
CA ILE A 214 13.81 1.14 -23.85
C ILE A 214 13.25 0.92 -22.44
N LEU A 215 12.21 1.67 -22.05
CA LEU A 215 11.57 1.48 -20.75
C LEU A 215 10.89 0.11 -20.64
N ARG A 216 10.17 -0.31 -21.69
CA ARG A 216 9.55 -1.64 -21.77
C ARG A 216 10.60 -2.74 -21.66
N GLU A 217 11.68 -2.66 -22.43
CA GLU A 217 12.76 -3.65 -22.40
C GLU A 217 13.43 -3.73 -21.03
N LYS A 218 13.66 -2.59 -20.38
CA LYS A 218 14.15 -2.55 -19.00
C LYS A 218 13.20 -3.28 -18.07
N ILE A 219 11.92 -2.88 -18.02
CA ILE A 219 10.95 -3.51 -17.11
C ILE A 219 10.77 -5.01 -17.45
N GLN A 220 10.73 -5.39 -18.72
CA GLN A 220 10.61 -6.80 -19.14
C GLN A 220 11.86 -7.65 -18.83
N LYS A 221 13.07 -7.06 -18.87
CA LYS A 221 14.29 -7.72 -18.44
C LYS A 221 14.27 -8.01 -16.94
N PHE A 222 13.65 -7.12 -16.15
CA PHE A 222 13.39 -7.34 -14.72
C PHE A 222 12.18 -8.25 -14.47
N SER A 223 11.19 -8.33 -15.38
CA SER A 223 9.97 -9.13 -15.21
C SER A 223 10.19 -10.64 -15.21
N ARG A 224 11.29 -11.13 -15.80
CA ARG A 224 11.75 -12.52 -15.63
C ARG A 224 12.04 -12.90 -14.17
N TYR A 225 12.09 -11.91 -13.27
CA TYR A 225 12.37 -12.07 -11.83
C TYR A 225 11.23 -11.58 -10.92
N GLY A 226 10.04 -11.31 -11.48
CA GLY A 226 8.89 -10.73 -10.76
C GLY A 226 8.97 -9.20 -10.71
N ASN A 227 8.07 -8.51 -11.42
CA ASN A 227 7.95 -7.04 -11.34
C ASN A 227 7.31 -6.63 -10.02
N SER A 228 7.74 -5.48 -9.47
CA SER A 228 6.98 -4.79 -8.42
C SER A 228 5.61 -4.34 -8.93
N GLU A 229 4.64 -4.14 -8.03
CA GLU A 229 3.29 -3.66 -8.42
C GLU A 229 3.32 -2.33 -9.18
N GLU A 230 4.23 -1.43 -8.77
CA GLU A 230 4.40 -0.10 -9.36
C GLU A 230 4.89 -0.22 -10.81
N GLU A 231 5.90 -1.06 -11.07
CA GLU A 231 6.43 -1.30 -12.42
C GLU A 231 5.41 -2.02 -13.34
N ALA A 232 4.62 -2.92 -12.78
CA ALA A 232 3.52 -3.55 -13.50
C ALA A 232 2.47 -2.50 -13.93
N LEU A 233 2.11 -1.57 -13.05
CA LEU A 233 1.21 -0.46 -13.41
C LEU A 233 1.82 0.50 -14.41
N TRP A 234 3.13 0.75 -14.34
CA TRP A 234 3.83 1.56 -15.32
C TRP A 234 3.74 0.96 -16.72
N LEU A 235 3.91 -0.36 -16.86
CA LEU A 235 3.70 -1.04 -18.14
C LEU A 235 2.28 -0.89 -18.67
N ALA A 236 1.26 -1.03 -17.81
CA ALA A 236 -0.13 -0.83 -18.20
C ALA A 236 -0.39 0.61 -18.68
N ASN A 237 0.17 1.61 -17.99
CA ASN A 237 0.11 3.02 -18.35
C ASN A 237 0.86 3.31 -19.68
N LEU A 238 2.00 2.67 -19.94
CA LEU A 238 2.74 2.84 -21.19
C LEU A 238 1.94 2.34 -22.40
N LEU A 239 1.30 1.16 -22.28
CA LEU A 239 0.40 0.65 -23.31
C LEU A 239 -0.78 1.61 -23.55
N PHE A 240 -1.28 2.25 -22.50
CA PHE A 240 -2.31 3.29 -22.63
C PHE A 240 -1.80 4.52 -23.41
N PHE A 241 -0.58 4.99 -23.14
CA PHE A 241 0.03 6.13 -23.86
C PHE A 241 0.31 5.84 -25.33
N GLU A 242 0.68 4.60 -25.68
CA GLU A 242 0.83 4.15 -27.07
C GLU A 242 -0.52 3.97 -27.80
N GLU A 243 -1.64 4.31 -27.14
CA GLU A 243 -3.00 4.10 -27.64
C GLU A 243 -3.37 2.64 -27.90
N LYS A 244 -2.61 1.70 -27.34
CA LYS A 244 -2.86 0.25 -27.31
C LYS A 244 -3.85 -0.09 -26.19
N TYR A 245 -5.00 0.57 -26.20
CA TYR A 245 -5.97 0.52 -25.10
C TYR A 245 -6.48 -0.90 -24.81
N GLN A 246 -6.62 -1.77 -25.82
CA GLN A 246 -7.04 -3.16 -25.61
C GLN A 246 -5.95 -3.98 -24.90
N GLU A 247 -4.70 -3.91 -25.38
CA GLU A 247 -3.54 -4.55 -24.75
C GLU A 247 -3.34 -4.04 -23.32
N SER A 248 -3.46 -2.72 -23.10
CA SER A 248 -3.40 -2.10 -21.77
C SER A 248 -4.48 -2.65 -20.83
N ASN A 249 -5.72 -2.77 -21.30
CA ASN A 249 -6.83 -3.31 -20.50
C ASN A 249 -6.66 -4.81 -20.19
N GLN A 250 -6.17 -5.60 -21.13
CA GLN A 250 -5.87 -7.02 -20.92
C GLN A 250 -4.75 -7.19 -19.90
N PHE A 251 -3.64 -6.49 -20.10
CA PHE A 251 -2.50 -6.54 -19.18
C PHE A 251 -2.89 -6.05 -17.77
N LEU A 252 -3.68 -4.97 -17.67
CA LEU A 252 -4.19 -4.48 -16.38
C LEU A 252 -5.04 -5.54 -15.66
N LYS A 253 -5.87 -6.29 -16.39
CA LYS A 253 -6.65 -7.42 -15.83
C LYS A 253 -5.74 -8.55 -15.34
N GLU A 254 -4.69 -8.88 -16.08
CA GLU A 254 -3.72 -9.92 -15.69
C GLU A 254 -2.99 -9.56 -14.39
N ILE A 255 -2.53 -8.32 -14.27
CA ILE A 255 -1.77 -7.89 -13.08
C ILE A 255 -2.67 -7.59 -11.88
N THR A 256 -3.98 -7.40 -12.05
CA THR A 256 -4.90 -6.98 -10.98
C THR A 256 -4.82 -7.88 -9.75
N LYS A 257 -4.68 -9.20 -9.93
CA LYS A 257 -4.58 -10.16 -8.82
C LYS A 257 -3.30 -10.03 -8.00
N ARG A 258 -2.29 -9.35 -8.54
CA ARG A 258 -0.98 -9.12 -7.90
C ARG A 258 -0.86 -7.72 -7.29
N LEU A 259 -1.82 -6.83 -7.55
CA LEU A 259 -1.85 -5.49 -6.94
C LEU A 259 -2.46 -5.60 -5.55
N LEU A 260 -1.63 -5.71 -4.53
CA LEU A 260 -2.03 -5.81 -3.14
C LEU A 260 -2.05 -4.43 -2.48
N SER A 261 -1.11 -3.55 -2.81
CA SER A 261 -1.03 -2.24 -2.15
C SER A 261 -2.25 -1.35 -2.48
N PRO A 262 -2.79 -0.64 -1.47
CA PRO A 262 -3.89 0.31 -1.67
C PRO A 262 -3.57 1.41 -2.70
N GLU A 263 -2.33 1.87 -2.77
CA GLU A 263 -1.87 2.87 -3.74
C GLU A 263 -1.93 2.35 -5.17
N SER A 264 -1.42 1.14 -5.41
CA SER A 264 -1.51 0.47 -6.71
C SER A 264 -2.96 0.29 -7.17
N LYS A 265 -3.86 -0.04 -6.24
CA LYS A 265 -5.30 -0.16 -6.53
C LYS A 265 -5.91 1.16 -6.96
N LEU A 266 -5.58 2.24 -6.27
CA LEU A 266 -6.04 3.58 -6.64
C LEU A 266 -5.58 3.99 -8.05
N SER A 267 -4.35 3.65 -8.41
CA SER A 267 -3.80 3.87 -9.75
C SER A 267 -4.45 2.99 -10.81
N LYS A 268 -4.65 1.71 -10.51
CA LYS A 268 -5.40 0.78 -11.36
C LYS A 268 -6.82 1.29 -11.60
N ASP A 269 -7.54 1.74 -10.58
CA ASP A 269 -8.89 2.29 -10.70
C ASP A 269 -8.92 3.56 -11.58
N SER A 270 -7.92 4.44 -11.45
CA SER A 270 -7.76 5.61 -12.33
C SER A 270 -7.52 5.21 -13.77
N LEU A 271 -6.61 4.26 -14.02
CA LEU A 271 -6.31 3.78 -15.37
C LEU A 271 -7.50 3.06 -16.00
N GLN A 272 -8.18 2.19 -15.26
CA GLN A 272 -9.38 1.48 -15.72
C GLN A 272 -10.45 2.46 -16.18
N LYS A 273 -10.75 3.49 -15.38
CA LYS A 273 -11.71 4.54 -15.76
C LYS A 273 -11.32 5.27 -17.06
N LYS A 274 -10.03 5.55 -17.26
CA LYS A 274 -9.53 6.18 -18.50
C LYS A 274 -9.68 5.22 -19.70
N LEU A 275 -9.38 3.94 -19.50
CA LEU A 275 -9.55 2.88 -20.49
C LEU A 275 -11.01 2.73 -20.91
N ASP A 276 -11.93 2.65 -19.95
CA ASP A 276 -13.37 2.53 -20.22
C ASP A 276 -13.88 3.69 -21.07
N ILE A 277 -13.47 4.92 -20.76
CA ILE A 277 -13.82 6.12 -21.56
C ILE A 277 -13.29 6.00 -23.00
N LYS A 278 -12.07 5.48 -23.19
CA LYS A 278 -11.42 5.40 -24.51
C LYS A 278 -11.94 4.23 -25.35
N LEU A 279 -12.17 3.08 -24.73
CA LEU A 279 -12.70 1.88 -25.37
C LEU A 279 -14.17 2.10 -25.78
N ASN A 280 -15.01 2.66 -24.90
CA ASN A 280 -16.40 3.00 -25.25
C ASN A 280 -16.48 4.01 -26.39
N LYS A 281 -15.58 5.01 -26.43
CA LYS A 281 -15.50 5.97 -27.56
C LYS A 281 -15.05 5.33 -28.87
N ARG A 282 -14.22 4.28 -28.82
CA ARG A 282 -13.82 3.51 -30.02
C ARG A 282 -14.96 2.64 -30.52
N GLU A 283 -15.72 1.99 -29.64
CA GLU A 283 -16.91 1.21 -30.00
C GLU A 283 -17.98 2.09 -30.66
N VAL A 284 -18.26 3.27 -30.10
CA VAL A 284 -19.20 4.24 -30.70
C VAL A 284 -18.71 4.70 -32.08
N LYS A 285 -17.40 4.97 -32.27
CA LYS A 285 -16.85 5.32 -33.59
C LYS A 285 -16.90 4.18 -34.62
N ILE A 286 -16.79 2.92 -34.18
CA ILE A 286 -16.90 1.74 -35.04
C ILE A 286 -18.36 1.55 -35.48
N VAL A 287 -19.31 1.71 -34.56
CA VAL A 287 -20.76 1.68 -34.85
C VAL A 287 -21.16 2.86 -35.75
N GLU A 288 -20.70 4.08 -35.47
CA GLU A 288 -20.96 5.26 -36.33
C GLU A 288 -20.36 5.08 -37.74
N LYS A 289 -19.13 4.55 -37.86
CA LYS A 289 -18.55 4.23 -39.17
C LYS A 289 -19.29 3.09 -39.89
N ALA A 290 -19.83 2.11 -39.17
CA ALA A 290 -20.63 1.03 -39.73
C ALA A 290 -22.01 1.54 -40.22
N VAL A 291 -22.63 2.45 -39.47
CA VAL A 291 -23.91 3.10 -39.82
C VAL A 291 -23.75 4.06 -41.01
N ILE A 292 -22.61 4.75 -41.13
CA ILE A 292 -22.29 5.59 -42.29
C ILE A 292 -21.96 4.74 -43.53
N LYS A 293 -21.31 3.57 -43.37
CA LYS A 293 -21.04 2.63 -44.48
C LYS A 293 -22.28 1.83 -44.92
N SER A 294 -23.32 1.70 -44.10
CA SER A 294 -24.58 1.03 -44.49
C SER A 294 -25.45 1.83 -45.48
N ARG A 295 -25.03 3.01 -45.95
CA ARG A 295 -25.68 3.76 -47.04
C ARG A 295 -24.96 3.70 -48.40
N ALA A 296 -23.85 2.97 -48.54
CA ALA A 296 -23.17 2.84 -49.82
C ALA A 296 -22.71 1.39 -50.08
N LEU A 297 -23.50 0.69 -50.90
CA LEU A 297 -23.18 -0.39 -51.85
C LEU A 297 -21.94 -1.31 -51.62
N ALA A 298 -22.27 -2.61 -51.62
CA ALA A 298 -21.65 -3.72 -52.37
C ALA A 298 -20.20 -4.17 -52.12
N ARG A 299 -20.10 -5.42 -51.63
CA ARG A 299 -19.10 -6.50 -51.89
C ARG A 299 -17.62 -6.11 -52.06
N VAL A 300 -16.82 -6.38 -51.01
CA VAL A 300 -15.39 -6.79 -51.12
C VAL A 300 -15.12 -7.85 -50.02
N PRO A 301 -14.30 -8.90 -50.28
CA PRO A 301 -14.19 -10.06 -49.42
C PRO A 301 -13.37 -9.77 -48.16
N VAL A 302 -13.78 -10.38 -47.05
CA VAL A 302 -13.09 -10.34 -45.77
C VAL A 302 -11.90 -11.31 -45.85
N THR A 303 -10.67 -10.80 -45.93
CA THR A 303 -9.50 -11.57 -45.52
C THR A 303 -9.52 -11.61 -44.00
N ARG A 304 -10.08 -12.69 -43.45
CA ARG A 304 -9.97 -13.03 -42.04
C ARG A 304 -8.49 -13.19 -41.73
N LEU A 305 -7.96 -12.37 -40.82
CA LEU A 305 -6.84 -12.80 -40.00
C LEU A 305 -7.36 -13.94 -39.13
N GLU A 306 -7.15 -15.16 -39.59
CA GLU A 306 -7.36 -16.37 -38.79
C GLU A 306 -6.30 -16.38 -37.68
N TYR A 307 -6.69 -15.87 -36.51
CA TYR A 307 -6.11 -16.32 -35.26
C TYR A 307 -7.00 -17.43 -34.73
N SER A 308 -6.39 -18.55 -34.34
CA SER A 308 -7.11 -19.76 -33.93
C SER A 308 -8.03 -19.48 -32.73
N GLU A 309 -9.33 -19.79 -32.87
CA GLU A 309 -10.33 -19.68 -31.80
C GLU A 309 -10.07 -20.65 -30.62
N SER A 310 -9.14 -21.60 -30.76
CA SER A 310 -8.79 -22.56 -29.69
C SER A 310 -7.96 -21.94 -28.57
N ASP A 311 -7.20 -20.88 -28.83
CA ASP A 311 -6.41 -20.20 -27.79
C ASP A 311 -7.27 -19.25 -26.93
N PHE A 312 -8.40 -18.80 -27.47
CA PHE A 312 -9.33 -17.88 -26.79
C PHE A 312 -10.36 -18.57 -25.88
N LYS A 313 -10.59 -19.88 -26.03
CA LYS A 313 -11.65 -20.61 -25.30
C LYS A 313 -11.30 -21.01 -23.85
N ASN A 314 -10.02 -20.95 -23.45
CA ASN A 314 -9.61 -21.32 -22.09
C ASN A 314 -9.43 -20.13 -21.13
N ALA A 315 -9.53 -18.89 -21.62
CA ALA A 315 -9.59 -17.70 -20.77
C ALA A 315 -11.03 -17.50 -20.26
N LYS A 316 -11.51 -18.45 -19.44
CA LYS A 316 -12.70 -18.23 -18.63
C LYS A 316 -12.46 -16.96 -17.81
N SER A 317 -13.30 -15.97 -18.04
CA SER A 317 -13.27 -14.67 -17.38
C SER A 317 -13.27 -14.85 -15.85
N PHE A 318 -12.11 -14.72 -15.22
CA PHE A 318 -11.97 -14.68 -13.76
C PHE A 318 -12.32 -13.29 -13.21
N THR A 319 -13.43 -12.69 -13.65
CA THR A 319 -13.70 -11.26 -13.42
C THR A 319 -14.79 -10.93 -12.41
N ASP A 320 -15.38 -11.89 -11.69
CA ASP A 320 -16.48 -11.56 -10.75
C ASP A 320 -16.28 -11.93 -9.27
N SER A 321 -15.12 -12.44 -8.83
CA SER A 321 -14.98 -12.83 -7.42
C SER A 321 -13.58 -12.56 -6.86
N LEU A 322 -13.55 -11.85 -5.73
CA LEU A 322 -12.43 -11.54 -4.84
C LEU A 322 -11.80 -10.16 -5.01
N ASP A 323 -12.41 -9.21 -4.29
CA ASP A 323 -11.80 -7.94 -3.95
C ASP A 323 -10.73 -8.19 -2.88
N LEU A 324 -9.52 -8.59 -3.32
CA LEU A 324 -8.32 -8.81 -2.48
C LEU A 324 -7.78 -7.49 -1.90
N ARG A 325 -8.64 -6.64 -1.34
CA ARG A 325 -8.23 -5.46 -0.55
C ARG A 325 -7.60 -5.92 0.75
N PRO A 326 -6.52 -5.29 1.26
CA PRO A 326 -6.05 -5.48 2.64
C PRO A 326 -7.19 -5.48 3.66
N LEU A 327 -7.03 -6.27 4.72
CA LEU A 327 -7.92 -6.13 5.88
C LEU A 327 -7.71 -4.72 6.42
N ASP A 328 -8.80 -4.02 6.71
CA ASP A 328 -8.71 -2.65 7.26
C ASP A 328 -8.26 -2.74 8.71
N ASP A 329 -6.94 -2.77 8.92
CA ASP A 329 -6.27 -2.83 10.23
C ASP A 329 -6.27 -1.45 10.93
N SER A 330 -6.65 -0.38 10.21
CA SER A 330 -6.40 0.98 10.65
C SER A 330 -7.17 1.40 11.90
N GLU A 331 -8.19 0.65 12.32
CA GLU A 331 -8.91 0.89 13.58
C GLU A 331 -8.35 0.09 14.76
N LEU A 332 -7.48 -0.90 14.56
CA LEU A 332 -6.96 -1.78 15.63
C LEU A 332 -6.32 -1.00 16.79
N ALA A 333 -5.66 0.13 16.50
CA ALA A 333 -5.09 1.03 17.52
C ALA A 333 -6.14 1.63 18.50
N LEU A 334 -7.44 1.59 18.14
CA LEU A 334 -8.55 2.02 18.97
C LEU A 334 -9.12 0.90 19.86
N ALA A 335 -8.62 -0.33 19.74
CA ALA A 335 -8.99 -1.43 20.61
C ALA A 335 -8.58 -1.13 22.07
N SER A 336 -9.37 -1.65 23.01
CA SER A 336 -9.13 -1.57 24.45
C SER A 336 -9.96 -2.64 25.14
N SER A 337 -9.64 -3.00 26.39
CA SER A 337 -10.49 -3.84 27.24
C SER A 337 -11.95 -3.35 27.35
N SER A 338 -12.20 -2.04 27.17
CA SER A 338 -13.55 -1.45 27.16
C SER A 338 -14.21 -1.35 25.77
N ASN A 339 -13.53 -1.78 24.71
CA ASN A 339 -13.94 -1.63 23.32
C ASN A 339 -13.36 -2.74 22.43
N LEU A 340 -13.97 -3.93 22.49
CA LEU A 340 -13.61 -5.07 21.64
C LEU A 340 -14.29 -5.04 20.25
N GLU A 341 -15.23 -4.11 20.02
CA GLU A 341 -15.99 -3.98 18.75
C GLU A 341 -15.07 -3.84 17.52
N VAL A 342 -13.90 -3.23 17.71
CA VAL A 342 -12.89 -3.09 16.65
C VAL A 342 -12.33 -4.46 16.23
N LEU A 343 -12.01 -5.33 17.20
CA LEU A 343 -11.52 -6.69 16.96
C LEU A 343 -12.63 -7.56 16.35
N GLU A 344 -13.88 -7.37 16.80
CA GLU A 344 -15.04 -8.06 16.21
C GLU A 344 -15.27 -7.67 14.75
N GLU A 345 -15.13 -6.38 14.40
CA GLU A 345 -15.25 -5.91 13.03
C GLU A 345 -14.11 -6.43 12.14
N PHE A 346 -12.88 -6.45 12.66
CA PHE A 346 -11.72 -7.01 11.97
C PHE A 346 -11.90 -8.52 11.72
N HIS A 347 -12.25 -9.29 12.76
CA HIS A 347 -12.55 -10.71 12.66
C HIS A 347 -13.67 -10.98 11.64
N LYS A 348 -14.76 -10.20 11.68
CA LYS A 348 -15.85 -10.33 10.70
C LYS A 348 -15.37 -10.09 9.26
N ALA A 349 -14.50 -9.10 9.05
CA ALA A 349 -13.93 -8.83 7.73
C ALA A 349 -13.04 -9.98 7.25
N PHE A 350 -12.26 -10.57 8.15
CA PHE A 350 -11.49 -11.79 7.90
C PHE A 350 -12.41 -12.97 7.54
N GLN A 351 -13.42 -13.28 8.36
CA GLN A 351 -14.35 -14.39 8.12
C GLN A 351 -15.04 -14.30 6.77
N VAL A 352 -15.49 -13.09 6.38
CA VAL A 352 -16.11 -12.87 5.07
C VAL A 352 -15.17 -13.24 3.93
N ARG A 353 -13.85 -13.07 4.10
CA ARG A 353 -12.85 -13.43 3.09
C ARG A 353 -12.42 -14.89 3.18
N ASN A 354 -12.22 -15.40 4.39
CA ASN A 354 -11.80 -16.78 4.63
C ASN A 354 -12.84 -17.79 4.12
N ASN A 355 -14.12 -17.42 4.16
CA ASN A 355 -15.22 -18.23 3.62
C ASN A 355 -15.34 -18.20 2.08
N LEU A 356 -14.50 -17.45 1.37
CA LEU A 356 -14.48 -17.44 -0.09
C LEU A 356 -13.61 -18.58 -0.61
N LYS A 357 -13.84 -18.96 -1.88
CA LYS A 357 -12.98 -19.93 -2.55
C LYS A 357 -11.68 -19.24 -2.98
N LEU A 358 -10.71 -19.20 -2.07
CA LEU A 358 -9.40 -18.60 -2.27
C LEU A 358 -8.44 -19.53 -3.02
N SER A 359 -7.54 -18.96 -3.81
CA SER A 359 -6.35 -19.63 -4.34
C SER A 359 -5.24 -19.72 -3.27
N ASP A 360 -4.23 -20.56 -3.49
CA ASP A 360 -3.12 -20.74 -2.53
C ASP A 360 -2.40 -19.44 -2.20
N TYR A 361 -2.19 -18.59 -3.20
CA TYR A 361 -1.62 -17.26 -2.99
C TYR A 361 -2.51 -16.38 -2.10
N GLU A 362 -3.82 -16.38 -2.34
CA GLU A 362 -4.79 -15.55 -1.61
C GLU A 362 -4.96 -15.99 -0.16
N GLU A 363 -4.89 -17.30 0.10
CA GLU A 363 -4.91 -17.87 1.46
C GLU A 363 -3.68 -17.42 2.26
N ARG A 364 -2.48 -17.50 1.66
CA ARG A 364 -1.23 -17.03 2.29
C ARG A 364 -1.21 -15.55 2.53
N TRP A 365 -1.74 -14.79 1.57
CA TRP A 365 -1.86 -13.36 1.72
C TRP A 365 -2.82 -13.00 2.86
N LEU A 366 -3.97 -13.67 2.94
CA LEU A 366 -4.91 -13.46 4.05
C LEU A 366 -4.31 -13.84 5.41
N PHE A 367 -3.52 -14.91 5.46
CA PHE A 367 -2.78 -15.32 6.66
C PHE A 367 -1.78 -14.24 7.10
N ARG A 368 -0.97 -13.72 6.18
CA ARG A 368 -0.03 -12.61 6.48
C ARG A 368 -0.75 -11.37 7.01
N GLU A 369 -1.93 -11.05 6.50
CA GLU A 369 -2.71 -9.91 6.97
C GLU A 369 -3.24 -10.12 8.41
N LEU A 370 -3.41 -11.37 8.86
CA LEU A 370 -3.70 -11.67 10.26
C LEU A 370 -2.44 -11.52 11.13
N ASP A 371 -1.31 -12.07 10.69
CA ASP A 371 -0.02 -11.93 11.40
C ASP A 371 0.34 -10.44 11.58
N ASP A 372 0.29 -9.66 10.49
CA ASP A 372 0.56 -8.21 10.52
C ASP A 372 -0.39 -7.48 11.49
N ALA A 373 -1.65 -7.91 11.58
CA ALA A 373 -2.63 -7.31 12.48
C ALA A 373 -2.40 -7.71 13.94
N GLU A 374 -1.95 -8.95 14.20
CA GLU A 374 -1.57 -9.41 15.53
C GLU A 374 -0.34 -8.66 16.03
N ASP A 375 0.71 -8.53 15.20
CA ASP A 375 1.91 -7.73 15.52
C ASP A 375 1.53 -6.30 15.92
N LEU A 376 0.65 -5.65 15.14
CA LEU A 376 0.16 -4.31 15.44
C LEU A 376 -0.63 -4.21 16.76
N LEU A 377 -1.26 -5.30 17.20
CA LEU A 377 -1.98 -5.35 18.47
C LEU A 377 -1.03 -5.65 19.64
N LEU A 378 0.01 -6.44 19.42
CA LEU A 378 1.03 -6.78 20.42
C LEU A 378 2.02 -5.64 20.67
N ASP A 379 2.17 -4.71 19.73
CA ASP A 379 3.02 -3.51 19.84
C ASP A 379 2.67 -2.58 21.02
N ASN A 380 1.49 -2.71 21.61
CA ASN A 380 1.00 -1.82 22.67
C ASN A 380 0.22 -2.59 23.75
N GLU A 381 0.58 -2.39 25.02
CA GLU A 381 -0.03 -3.06 26.18
C GLU A 381 -1.56 -3.02 26.18
N LYS A 382 -2.16 -1.89 25.79
CA LYS A 382 -3.61 -1.72 25.76
C LYS A 382 -4.30 -2.54 24.66
N THR A 383 -3.69 -2.60 23.48
CA THR A 383 -4.23 -3.40 22.37
C THR A 383 -3.94 -4.88 22.58
N SER A 384 -2.82 -5.21 23.23
CA SER A 384 -2.47 -6.55 23.68
C SER A 384 -3.47 -7.06 24.73
N GLU A 385 -3.76 -6.29 25.78
CA GLU A 385 -4.81 -6.62 26.77
C GLU A 385 -6.18 -6.80 26.11
N ALA A 386 -6.52 -5.95 25.13
CA ALA A 386 -7.77 -6.08 24.39
C ALA A 386 -7.82 -7.37 23.55
N LEU A 387 -6.70 -7.76 22.93
CA LEU A 387 -6.56 -8.99 22.17
C LEU A 387 -6.70 -10.21 23.08
N GLU A 388 -6.02 -10.23 24.22
CA GLU A 388 -6.11 -11.31 25.22
C GLU A 388 -7.57 -11.52 25.66
N ILE A 389 -8.24 -10.45 26.11
CA ILE A 389 -9.65 -10.51 26.52
C ILE A 389 -10.53 -10.98 25.35
N TYR A 390 -10.25 -10.52 24.13
CA TYR A 390 -11.03 -10.92 22.96
C TYR A 390 -10.88 -12.41 22.65
N LEU A 391 -9.66 -12.96 22.72
CA LEU A 391 -9.36 -14.38 22.48
C LEU A 391 -10.02 -15.31 23.50
N GLU A 392 -10.32 -14.83 24.71
CA GLU A 392 -11.10 -15.58 25.70
C GLU A 392 -12.61 -15.66 25.39
N THR A 393 -13.11 -14.76 24.53
CA THR A 393 -14.53 -14.79 24.11
C THR A 393 -14.81 -15.92 23.12
N GLU A 394 -16.06 -16.34 22.99
CA GLU A 394 -16.48 -17.34 21.99
C GLU A 394 -16.09 -16.94 20.56
N LYS A 395 -16.18 -15.66 20.21
CA LYS A 395 -15.74 -15.18 18.88
C LYS A 395 -14.22 -15.23 18.72
N GLY A 396 -13.46 -14.97 19.78
CA GLY A 396 -12.00 -15.02 19.75
C GLY A 396 -11.47 -16.44 19.64
N LYS A 397 -12.12 -17.40 20.33
CA LYS A 397 -11.82 -18.83 20.16
C LYS A 397 -12.04 -19.30 18.72
N VAL A 398 -13.14 -18.87 18.09
CA VAL A 398 -13.39 -19.14 16.66
C VAL A 398 -12.30 -18.54 15.77
N LEU A 399 -11.88 -17.29 16.01
CA LEU A 399 -10.78 -16.69 15.25
C LEU A 399 -9.49 -17.52 15.37
N LYS A 400 -9.20 -18.02 16.58
CA LYS A 400 -8.01 -18.85 16.83
C LYS A 400 -8.08 -20.17 16.07
N GLU A 401 -9.22 -20.85 16.09
CA GLU A 401 -9.45 -22.07 15.32
C GLU A 401 -9.30 -21.81 13.81
N GLU A 402 -9.90 -20.74 13.29
CA GLU A 402 -9.78 -20.36 11.87
C GLU A 402 -8.33 -20.02 11.47
N TYR A 403 -7.57 -19.39 12.37
CA TYR A 403 -6.15 -19.11 12.18
C TYR A 403 -5.34 -20.42 12.11
N ASP A 404 -5.52 -21.30 13.09
CA ASP A 404 -4.80 -22.57 13.18
C ASP A 404 -5.09 -23.47 11.96
N GLU A 405 -6.36 -23.54 11.52
CA GLU A 405 -6.76 -24.27 10.32
C GLU A 405 -6.10 -23.71 9.04
N LEU A 406 -6.07 -22.38 8.90
CA LEU A 406 -5.45 -21.72 7.76
C LEU A 406 -3.93 -21.94 7.76
N HIS A 407 -3.30 -21.83 8.92
CA HIS A 407 -1.86 -22.04 9.10
C HIS A 407 -1.45 -23.47 8.75
N GLU A 408 -2.13 -24.48 9.29
CA GLU A 408 -1.85 -25.90 9.01
C GLU A 408 -2.02 -26.23 7.52
N LYS A 409 -3.06 -25.68 6.90
CA LYS A 409 -3.29 -25.83 5.45
C LYS A 409 -2.13 -25.25 4.62
N ILE A 410 -1.63 -24.08 4.99
CA ILE A 410 -0.49 -23.42 4.34
C ILE A 410 0.78 -24.24 4.55
N LEU A 411 1.07 -24.66 5.79
CA LEU A 411 2.25 -25.47 6.13
C LEU A 411 2.27 -26.79 5.37
N LYS A 412 1.12 -27.47 5.24
CA LYS A 412 1.02 -28.70 4.45
C LYS A 412 1.42 -28.45 2.99
N ARG A 413 0.88 -27.41 2.37
CA ARG A 413 1.22 -27.06 0.97
C ARG A 413 2.67 -26.62 0.84
N ASP A 414 3.24 -25.95 1.83
CA ASP A 414 4.66 -25.60 1.82
C ASP A 414 5.55 -26.83 1.81
N ARG A 415 5.22 -27.85 2.61
CA ARG A 415 5.92 -29.13 2.57
C ARG A 415 5.77 -29.80 1.21
N GLU A 416 4.56 -29.85 0.64
CA GLU A 416 4.33 -30.43 -0.70
C GLU A 416 5.09 -29.68 -1.80
N ASN A 417 5.11 -28.34 -1.74
CA ASN A 417 5.78 -27.50 -2.73
C ASN A 417 7.30 -27.46 -2.54
N SER A 418 7.82 -27.82 -1.36
CA SER A 418 9.26 -27.85 -1.07
C SER A 418 10.05 -28.76 -2.02
N VAL A 419 9.38 -29.76 -2.61
CA VAL A 419 9.91 -30.67 -3.64
C VAL A 419 10.54 -29.93 -4.82
N MET A 420 10.10 -28.70 -5.14
CA MET A 420 10.70 -27.91 -6.22
C MET A 420 12.18 -27.53 -5.98
N TYR A 421 12.62 -27.59 -4.71
CA TYR A 421 13.98 -27.30 -4.28
C TYR A 421 14.81 -28.57 -4.04
N GLU A 422 14.24 -29.77 -4.22
CA GLU A 422 15.00 -31.01 -4.15
C GLU A 422 16.15 -31.03 -5.18
N GLY A 423 17.31 -31.49 -4.73
CA GLY A 423 18.54 -31.53 -5.51
C GLY A 423 19.31 -30.20 -5.56
N GLU A 424 18.89 -29.16 -4.85
CA GLU A 424 19.65 -27.90 -4.78
C GLU A 424 21.02 -28.09 -4.12
N LEU A 425 21.19 -29.05 -3.19
CA LEU A 425 22.52 -29.39 -2.65
C LEU A 425 23.47 -29.87 -3.72
N GLN A 426 23.03 -30.83 -4.54
CA GLN A 426 23.84 -31.36 -5.63
C GLN A 426 24.11 -30.30 -6.69
N ARG A 427 23.09 -29.51 -7.08
CA ARG A 427 23.25 -28.41 -8.06
C ARG A 427 24.25 -27.38 -7.59
N PHE A 428 24.19 -26.98 -6.32
CA PHE A 428 25.15 -26.04 -5.74
C PHE A 428 26.56 -26.62 -5.75
N ASN A 429 26.74 -27.85 -5.28
CA ASN A 429 28.05 -28.53 -5.29
C ASN A 429 28.63 -28.66 -6.70
N ASP A 430 27.83 -29.05 -7.68
CA ASP A 430 28.24 -29.15 -9.08
C ASP A 430 28.68 -27.79 -9.64
N LEU A 431 27.88 -26.74 -9.43
CA LEU A 431 28.20 -25.39 -9.89
C LEU A 431 29.47 -24.85 -9.24
N TYR A 432 29.64 -25.08 -7.93
CA TYR A 432 30.80 -24.64 -7.17
C TYR A 432 32.08 -25.38 -7.57
N ASN A 433 32.03 -26.71 -7.67
CA ASN A 433 33.17 -27.56 -8.00
C ASN A 433 33.64 -27.39 -9.45
N ARG A 434 32.76 -27.00 -10.38
CA ARG A 434 33.12 -26.66 -11.77
C ARG A 434 33.95 -25.39 -11.89
N GLN A 435 33.92 -24.50 -10.89
CA GLN A 435 34.68 -23.25 -10.96
C GLN A 435 36.16 -23.47 -10.63
N LYS A 436 37.03 -22.97 -11.53
CA LYS A 436 38.48 -22.88 -11.28
C LYS A 436 38.81 -21.51 -10.71
N GLY A 437 39.49 -21.50 -9.56
CA GLY A 437 39.98 -20.28 -8.90
C GLY A 437 39.02 -19.68 -7.87
N GLU A 438 39.60 -19.08 -6.84
CA GLU A 438 38.90 -18.54 -5.66
C GLU A 438 37.87 -17.46 -6.02
N LYS A 439 38.20 -16.56 -6.96
CA LYS A 439 37.31 -15.46 -7.39
C LYS A 439 36.00 -15.97 -8.00
N SER A 440 36.06 -16.98 -8.86
CA SER A 440 34.88 -17.57 -9.51
C SER A 440 34.02 -18.34 -8.51
N LYS A 441 34.64 -19.06 -7.57
CA LYS A 441 33.96 -19.71 -6.45
C LYS A 441 33.21 -18.72 -5.55
N LYS A 442 33.83 -17.57 -5.23
CA LYS A 442 33.17 -16.47 -4.49
C LYS A 442 31.95 -15.91 -5.22
N ILE A 443 32.01 -15.80 -6.55
CA ILE A 443 30.88 -15.33 -7.37
C ILE A 443 29.70 -16.32 -7.30
N VAL A 444 29.95 -17.63 -7.40
CA VAL A 444 28.91 -18.66 -7.30
C VAL A 444 28.24 -18.61 -5.93
N LEU A 445 29.04 -18.59 -4.85
CA LEU A 445 28.51 -18.48 -3.48
C LEU A 445 27.66 -17.22 -3.29
N SER A 446 28.17 -16.05 -3.67
CA SER A 446 27.44 -14.79 -3.53
C SER A 446 26.17 -14.75 -4.39
N SER A 447 26.19 -15.32 -5.59
CA SER A 447 25.01 -15.37 -6.46
C SER A 447 23.93 -16.30 -5.91
N PHE A 448 24.35 -17.43 -5.33
CA PHE A 448 23.44 -18.36 -4.67
C PHE A 448 22.78 -17.71 -3.45
N VAL A 449 23.58 -17.14 -2.55
CA VAL A 449 23.11 -16.45 -1.34
C VAL A 449 22.12 -15.34 -1.72
N LYS A 450 22.47 -14.48 -2.67
CA LYS A 450 21.56 -13.42 -3.15
C LYS A 450 20.25 -13.96 -3.70
N LYS A 451 20.28 -15.06 -4.46
CA LYS A 451 19.05 -15.71 -4.97
C LYS A 451 18.20 -16.24 -3.82
N TRP A 452 18.84 -16.87 -2.85
CA TRP A 452 18.20 -17.49 -1.68
C TRP A 452 17.55 -16.44 -0.78
N GLU A 453 18.31 -15.42 -0.38
CA GLU A 453 17.83 -14.30 0.42
C GLU A 453 16.76 -13.50 -0.29
N LYS A 454 16.91 -13.22 -1.59
CA LYS A 454 15.86 -12.55 -2.36
C LYS A 454 14.56 -13.36 -2.34
N THR A 455 14.61 -14.69 -2.30
CA THR A 455 13.40 -15.52 -2.24
C THR A 455 12.83 -15.60 -0.81
N ALA A 456 13.70 -15.59 0.21
CA ALA A 456 13.31 -15.66 1.62
C ALA A 456 12.79 -14.33 2.18
N LEU A 457 13.35 -13.20 1.72
CA LEU A 457 13.16 -11.85 2.29
C LEU A 457 12.39 -10.89 1.38
N ALA A 458 12.07 -11.26 0.14
CA ALA A 458 11.34 -10.35 -0.75
C ALA A 458 9.89 -10.22 -0.28
N GLN A 459 9.57 -9.04 0.27
CA GLN A 459 8.22 -8.62 0.64
C GLN A 459 7.22 -8.69 -0.53
N ASP A 460 7.71 -8.57 -1.78
CA ASP A 460 6.92 -8.60 -3.02
C ASP A 460 6.99 -9.93 -3.81
N SER A 461 7.53 -11.00 -3.21
CA SER A 461 7.73 -12.29 -3.91
C SER A 461 6.51 -13.21 -3.90
N ASN A 462 6.57 -14.25 -4.74
CA ASN A 462 5.62 -15.34 -4.76
C ASN A 462 5.60 -16.04 -3.39
N LEU A 463 4.58 -15.75 -2.56
CA LEU A 463 4.37 -16.30 -1.21
C LEU A 463 4.49 -17.83 -1.16
N ILE A 464 4.14 -18.50 -2.26
CA ILE A 464 4.24 -19.95 -2.42
C ILE A 464 5.70 -20.40 -2.46
N SER A 465 6.55 -19.72 -3.23
CA SER A 465 7.99 -20.02 -3.31
C SER A 465 8.69 -19.72 -1.99
N GLN A 466 8.31 -18.64 -1.30
CA GLN A 466 8.85 -18.30 0.01
C GLN A 466 8.52 -19.37 1.06
N GLY A 467 7.24 -19.77 1.17
CA GLY A 467 6.81 -20.80 2.11
C GLY A 467 7.43 -22.16 1.81
N ALA A 468 7.48 -22.56 0.55
CA ALA A 468 8.12 -23.80 0.12
C ALA A 468 9.63 -23.81 0.38
N LEU A 469 10.31 -22.68 0.22
CA LEU A 469 11.72 -22.53 0.59
C LEU A 469 11.91 -22.69 2.10
N ASN A 470 11.05 -22.06 2.90
CA ASN A 470 11.07 -22.18 4.35
C ASN A 470 10.81 -23.62 4.82
N ALA A 471 9.91 -24.35 4.17
CA ALA A 471 9.72 -25.79 4.42
C ALA A 471 10.92 -26.62 3.96
N TYR A 472 11.47 -26.35 2.77
CA TYR A 472 12.66 -27.05 2.24
C TYR A 472 13.85 -26.93 3.21
N ARG A 473 14.07 -25.75 3.80
CA ARG A 473 15.14 -25.51 4.79
C ARG A 473 15.06 -26.43 6.01
N LYS A 474 13.88 -26.96 6.32
CA LYS A 474 13.65 -27.90 7.44
C LYS A 474 13.87 -29.36 7.06
N THR A 475 14.11 -29.68 5.79
CA THR A 475 14.45 -31.04 5.32
C THR A 475 15.92 -31.36 5.56
N ASP A 476 16.29 -32.65 5.53
CA ASP A 476 17.68 -33.08 5.69
C ASP A 476 18.60 -32.50 4.60
N GLU A 477 18.15 -32.47 3.33
CA GLU A 477 18.90 -31.87 2.24
C GLU A 477 19.08 -30.36 2.44
N GLY A 478 18.02 -29.66 2.86
CA GLY A 478 18.05 -28.22 3.15
C GLY A 478 19.03 -27.88 4.27
N LYS A 479 19.02 -28.64 5.37
CA LYS A 479 19.98 -28.51 6.48
C LYS A 479 21.42 -28.76 6.01
N GLN A 480 21.65 -29.81 5.23
CA GLN A 480 22.97 -30.12 4.67
C GLN A 480 23.47 -29.01 3.72
N LEU A 481 22.60 -28.44 2.88
CA LEU A 481 22.94 -27.33 1.99
C LEU A 481 23.32 -26.07 2.78
N ALA A 482 22.56 -25.71 3.82
CA ALA A 482 22.89 -24.57 4.67
C ALA A 482 24.27 -24.75 5.33
N LYS A 483 24.52 -25.92 5.93
CA LYS A 483 25.82 -26.28 6.51
C LYS A 483 26.95 -26.20 5.48
N ARG A 484 26.74 -26.74 4.27
CA ARG A 484 27.74 -26.73 3.20
C ARG A 484 28.11 -25.32 2.75
N ILE A 485 27.13 -24.44 2.63
CA ILE A 485 27.32 -23.03 2.27
C ILE A 485 28.15 -22.32 3.35
N TYR A 486 27.85 -22.57 4.62
CA TYR A 486 28.60 -22.01 5.74
C TYR A 486 30.07 -22.48 5.76
N GLU A 487 30.32 -23.78 5.61
CA GLU A 487 31.68 -24.33 5.53
C GLU A 487 32.49 -23.70 4.40
N ILE A 488 31.88 -23.54 3.21
CA ILE A 488 32.52 -22.90 2.06
C ILE A 488 32.77 -21.41 2.29
N ALA A 489 31.87 -20.71 2.98
CA ALA A 489 32.08 -19.31 3.36
C ALA A 489 33.32 -19.15 4.23
N LEU A 490 33.50 -20.05 5.22
CA LEU A 490 34.68 -20.11 6.08
C LEU A 490 35.96 -20.42 5.27
N GLU A 491 35.92 -21.41 4.38
CA GLU A 491 37.04 -21.76 3.47
C GLU A 491 37.52 -20.53 2.67
N LEU A 492 36.57 -19.76 2.13
CA LEU A 492 36.85 -18.58 1.30
C LEU A 492 37.19 -17.32 2.12
N LYS A 493 37.33 -17.44 3.44
CA LYS A 493 37.57 -16.34 4.40
C LYS A 493 36.56 -15.20 4.26
N LEU A 494 35.35 -15.53 3.83
CA LEU A 494 34.23 -14.62 3.85
C LEU A 494 33.66 -14.70 5.26
N ARG A 495 33.83 -13.64 6.06
CA ARG A 495 33.22 -13.62 7.40
C ARG A 495 31.72 -13.83 7.26
N PRO A 496 31.05 -14.53 8.20
CA PRO A 496 29.59 -14.55 8.29
C PRO A 496 28.97 -13.15 8.12
N PRO A 497 29.45 -12.08 8.80
CA PRO A 497 28.96 -10.70 8.56
C PRO A 497 29.40 -10.04 7.24
N ASN A 498 30.32 -10.63 6.47
CA ASN A 498 30.74 -10.12 5.15
C ASN A 498 29.96 -10.76 4.00
N LEU A 499 29.21 -11.82 4.29
CA LEU A 499 28.13 -12.30 3.45
C LEU A 499 26.87 -11.64 4.03
N ASP A 500 26.14 -10.87 3.22
CA ASP A 500 24.74 -10.59 3.55
C ASP A 500 24.05 -11.97 3.56
N ILE A 501 24.03 -12.58 4.73
CA ILE A 501 23.37 -13.85 5.05
C ILE A 501 22.72 -13.54 6.39
N GLY A 502 21.39 -13.42 6.40
CA GLY A 502 20.63 -13.20 7.64
C GLY A 502 21.01 -14.21 8.73
N ASP A 503 21.08 -13.78 9.99
CA ASP A 503 21.49 -14.60 11.14
C ASP A 503 20.66 -15.91 11.26
N ASP A 504 19.41 -15.90 10.79
CA ASP A 504 18.51 -17.05 10.71
C ASP A 504 19.02 -18.18 9.78
N PHE A 505 19.94 -17.89 8.88
CA PHE A 505 20.58 -18.88 7.99
C PHE A 505 21.75 -19.60 8.66
N LEU A 506 22.33 -18.99 9.70
CA LEU A 506 23.56 -19.45 10.36
C LEU A 506 23.39 -19.82 11.82
N SER A 507 22.18 -19.66 12.37
CA SER A 507 21.91 -20.04 13.75
C SER A 507 22.08 -21.56 13.88
N GLU A 508 23.12 -21.99 14.61
CA GLU A 508 23.42 -23.39 14.93
C GLU A 508 22.25 -24.09 15.65
N ARG A 509 21.26 -23.34 16.17
CA ARG A 509 20.12 -23.87 16.94
C ARG A 509 19.21 -24.81 16.14
N ASP A 510 19.23 -24.77 14.82
CA ASP A 510 18.38 -25.62 13.96
C ASP A 510 19.14 -26.83 13.35
N TRP A 511 20.43 -27.00 13.70
CA TRP A 511 21.34 -27.94 13.05
C TRP A 511 21.40 -29.30 13.78
N ASP A 512 20.84 -29.36 14.98
CA ASP A 512 20.69 -30.57 15.81
C ASP A 512 19.32 -31.23 15.62
#